data_AF-A0A4R7JI99-F1
#
_entry.id   AF-A0A4R7JI99-F1
#
_cell.length_a   1.000
_cell.length_b   1.000
_cell.length_c   1.000
_cell.angle_alpha   90.00
_cell.angle_beta   90.00
_cell.angle_gamma   90.00
#
_symmetry.space_group_name_H-M   'P 1'
#
loop_
_entity.id
_entity.type
_entity.pdbx_description
1 polymer ?
#
loop_
_entity_poly.entity_id
_entity_poly.type
_entity_poly.pdbx_seq_one_letter_code
_entity_poly.pdbx_strand_id
1 'polypeptide(L)'
;MTTMAPAHEADPTPEQPQAPAFILYLDGAEYAEEMRSLALWVSDLLLPVYGREVTSAQPWCPRWWEHLEAVARLHALWLAWQEYTDPAAGASGPAVWHRDHLGPVLSELRSPHGPFAGCRPGGHRAKAAPAVEAYDG
;
A
#
# COMPACT_ATOMS: atom_id res chain seq x y z
N MET A 1 4.81 -48.09 40.44
CA MET A 1 5.75 -47.06 39.97
C MET A 1 5.70 -47.08 38.46
N THR A 2 4.89 -46.21 37.84
CA THR A 2 4.71 -46.17 36.38
C THR A 2 5.72 -45.20 35.79
N THR A 3 6.60 -45.71 34.93
CA THR A 3 7.59 -44.97 34.14
C THR A 3 6.90 -44.00 33.18
N MET A 4 7.30 -42.72 33.22
CA MET A 4 6.95 -41.72 32.20
C MET A 4 7.70 -42.01 30.90
N ALA A 5 6.98 -42.05 29.78
CA ALA A 5 7.56 -42.02 28.44
C ALA A 5 8.11 -40.61 28.14
N PRO A 6 9.18 -40.46 27.32
CA PRO A 6 9.76 -39.16 27.02
C PRO A 6 8.82 -38.35 26.13
N ALA A 7 8.79 -37.03 26.37
CA ALA A 7 8.08 -36.08 25.54
C ALA A 7 8.68 -36.07 24.13
N HIS A 8 7.80 -36.13 23.12
CA HIS A 8 8.15 -35.90 21.73
C HIS A 8 8.57 -34.43 21.59
N GLU A 9 9.86 -34.18 21.32
CA GLU A 9 10.31 -32.88 20.81
C GLU A 9 9.58 -32.63 19.50
N ALA A 10 8.65 -31.68 19.51
CA ALA A 10 7.97 -31.24 18.32
C ALA A 10 8.99 -30.53 17.42
N ASP A 11 9.16 -31.06 16.22
CA ASP A 11 9.88 -30.44 15.10
C ASP A 11 9.35 -29.01 14.88
N PRO A 12 10.20 -28.00 14.57
CA PRO A 12 9.72 -26.64 14.32
C PRO A 12 8.76 -26.66 13.12
N THR A 13 7.57 -26.08 13.32
CA THR A 13 6.56 -25.93 12.28
C THR A 13 7.14 -25.10 11.12
N PRO A 14 6.96 -25.50 9.85
CA PRO A 14 7.44 -24.71 8.72
C PRO A 14 6.87 -23.29 8.79
N GLU A 15 7.79 -22.31 8.73
CA GLU A 15 7.51 -20.87 8.71
C GLU A 15 6.33 -20.60 7.77
N GLN A 16 5.19 -20.17 8.33
CA GLN A 16 4.06 -19.75 7.52
C GLN A 16 4.51 -18.55 6.68
N PRO A 17 4.17 -18.44 5.40
CA PRO A 17 4.47 -17.25 4.61
C PRO A 17 3.85 -16.04 5.33
N GLN A 18 4.69 -15.21 5.95
CA GLN A 18 4.26 -14.00 6.63
C GLN A 18 3.63 -13.10 5.57
N ALA A 19 2.37 -12.70 5.76
CA ALA A 19 1.73 -11.74 4.85
C ALA A 19 2.64 -10.51 4.67
N PRO A 20 2.74 -9.93 3.47
CA PRO A 20 3.65 -8.81 3.22
C PRO A 20 3.38 -7.70 4.22
N ALA A 21 4.42 -7.31 4.95
CA ALA A 21 4.32 -6.25 5.94
C ALA A 21 4.01 -4.93 5.24
N PHE A 22 3.21 -4.09 5.91
CA PHE A 22 2.90 -2.77 5.40
C PHE A 22 4.20 -1.98 5.15
N ILE A 23 4.31 -1.34 3.98
CA ILE A 23 5.59 -0.82 3.45
C ILE A 23 6.30 0.19 4.37
N LEU A 24 5.56 0.84 5.28
CA LEU A 24 6.12 1.78 6.25
C LEU A 24 6.97 1.11 7.35
N TYR A 25 6.88 -0.22 7.48
CA TYR A 25 7.66 -1.00 8.45
C TYR A 25 8.84 -1.73 7.81
N LEU A 26 9.01 -1.63 6.49
CA LEU A 26 10.12 -2.24 5.77
C LEU A 26 11.33 -1.30 5.75
N ASP A 27 12.53 -1.89 5.69
CA ASP A 27 13.77 -1.15 5.53
C ASP A 27 14.67 -1.77 4.44
N GLY A 28 15.78 -1.08 4.16
CA GLY A 28 16.86 -1.59 3.33
C GLY A 28 16.42 -2.19 1.98
N ALA A 29 16.81 -3.46 1.76
CA ALA A 29 16.54 -4.18 0.52
C ALA A 29 15.06 -4.59 0.38
N GLU A 30 14.39 -4.90 1.49
CA GLU A 30 12.98 -5.30 1.48
C GLU A 30 12.09 -4.14 1.04
N TYR A 31 12.32 -2.95 1.61
CA TYR A 31 11.63 -1.73 1.19
C TYR A 31 11.85 -1.44 -0.30
N ALA A 32 13.08 -1.61 -0.79
CA ALA A 32 13.41 -1.33 -2.19
C ALA A 32 12.71 -2.28 -3.17
N GLU A 33 12.54 -3.55 -2.81
CA GLU A 33 11.81 -4.53 -3.62
C GLU A 33 10.30 -4.24 -3.60
N GLU A 34 9.75 -3.98 -2.41
CA GLU A 34 8.33 -3.68 -2.24
C GLU A 34 7.94 -2.41 -3.01
N MET A 35 8.76 -1.36 -2.91
CA MET A 35 8.57 -0.13 -3.68
C MET A 35 8.65 -0.35 -5.18
N ARG A 36 9.49 -1.27 -5.67
CA ARG A 36 9.58 -1.59 -7.10
C ARG A 36 8.30 -2.27 -7.58
N SER A 37 7.84 -3.27 -6.85
CA SER A 37 6.59 -3.98 -7.15
C SER A 37 5.40 -3.03 -7.13
N LEU A 38 5.31 -2.18 -6.11
CA LEU A 38 4.29 -1.14 -6.04
C LEU A 38 4.38 -0.17 -7.22
N ALA A 39 5.58 0.28 -7.59
CA ALA A 39 5.74 1.22 -8.70
C ALA A 39 5.33 0.64 -10.04
N LEU A 40 5.67 -0.63 -10.31
CA LEU A 40 5.23 -1.36 -11.50
C LEU A 40 3.70 -1.50 -11.52
N TRP A 41 3.08 -1.88 -10.40
CA TRP A 41 1.62 -1.97 -10.33
C TRP A 41 0.95 -0.60 -10.57
N VAL A 42 1.51 0.49 -10.03
CA VAL A 42 1.00 1.84 -10.25
C VAL A 42 1.11 2.24 -11.73
N SER A 43 2.27 2.02 -12.37
CA SER A 43 2.50 2.45 -13.76
C SER A 43 1.80 1.57 -14.79
N ASP A 44 1.71 0.27 -14.54
CA ASP A 44 1.32 -0.71 -15.56
C ASP A 44 -0.14 -1.16 -15.41
N LEU A 45 -0.75 -0.97 -14.24
CA LEU A 45 -2.15 -1.34 -13.99
C LEU A 45 -2.99 -0.17 -13.47
N LEU A 46 -2.63 0.43 -12.33
CA LEU A 46 -3.49 1.41 -11.68
C LEU A 46 -3.75 2.63 -12.57
N LEU A 47 -2.71 3.27 -13.09
CA LEU A 47 -2.85 4.49 -13.88
C LEU A 47 -3.44 4.25 -15.28
N PRO A 48 -3.01 3.23 -16.04
CA PRO A 48 -3.61 2.95 -17.35
C PRO A 48 -5.11 2.66 -17.27
N VAL A 49 -5.57 2.01 -16.19
CA VAL A 49 -6.97 1.59 -16.05
C VAL A 49 -7.82 2.64 -15.31
N TYR A 50 -7.31 3.21 -14.23
CA TYR A 50 -8.08 4.04 -13.29
C TYR A 50 -7.58 5.50 -13.19
N GLY A 51 -6.51 5.84 -13.90
CA GLY A 51 -5.81 7.13 -13.77
C GLY A 51 -6.65 8.34 -14.17
N ARG A 52 -7.62 8.21 -15.09
CA ARG A 52 -8.46 9.30 -15.65
C ARG A 52 -7.63 10.54 -16.07
N GLU A 53 -8.28 11.59 -16.55
CA GLU A 53 -7.59 12.84 -16.91
C GLU A 53 -7.06 13.56 -15.66
N VAL A 54 -5.86 14.13 -15.75
CA VAL A 54 -5.24 14.93 -14.69
C VAL A 54 -5.67 16.39 -14.82
N THR A 55 -6.30 16.92 -13.77
CA THR A 55 -6.76 18.32 -13.71
C THR A 55 -6.33 18.97 -12.41
N SER A 56 -6.52 20.29 -12.26
CA SER A 56 -6.28 20.97 -10.99
C SER A 56 -7.20 20.50 -9.85
N ALA A 57 -8.40 20.00 -10.18
CA ALA A 57 -9.34 19.45 -9.21
C ALA A 57 -9.11 17.97 -8.92
N GLN A 58 -8.40 17.26 -9.80
CA GLN A 58 -8.02 15.85 -9.65
C GLN A 58 -6.54 15.66 -10.02
N PRO A 59 -5.60 16.20 -9.21
CA PRO A 59 -4.17 16.12 -9.51
C PRO A 59 -3.64 14.69 -9.48
N TRP A 60 -2.50 14.49 -10.14
CA TRP A 60 -1.62 13.34 -9.97
C TRP A 60 -0.18 13.84 -9.99
N CYS A 61 0.64 13.37 -9.04
CA CYS A 61 2.06 13.69 -9.01
C CYS A 61 2.87 12.59 -9.71
N PRO A 62 3.66 12.88 -10.75
CA PRO A 62 4.49 11.88 -11.42
C PRO A 62 5.61 11.34 -10.51
N ARG A 63 5.98 12.07 -9.45
CA ARG A 63 6.92 11.67 -8.39
C ARG A 63 6.15 11.30 -7.12
N TRP A 64 5.09 10.51 -7.25
CA TRP A 64 4.19 10.18 -6.13
C TRP A 64 4.92 9.52 -4.95
N TRP A 65 6.02 8.81 -5.20
CA TRP A 65 6.85 8.18 -4.18
C TRP A 65 7.53 9.17 -3.22
N GLU A 66 7.61 10.46 -3.58
CA GLU A 66 8.08 11.51 -2.67
C GLU A 66 7.00 12.05 -1.72
N HIS A 67 5.78 11.52 -1.82
CA HIS A 67 4.71 11.79 -0.89
C HIS A 67 4.47 10.52 -0.06
N LEU A 68 5.02 10.45 1.17
CA LEU A 68 4.96 9.24 2.00
C LEU A 68 3.51 8.77 2.27
N GLU A 69 2.57 9.71 2.44
CA GLU A 69 1.15 9.36 2.54
C GLU A 69 0.63 8.68 1.27
N ALA A 70 1.08 9.11 0.08
CA ALA A 70 0.70 8.47 -1.17
C ALA A 70 1.29 7.05 -1.27
N VAL A 71 2.54 6.85 -0.87
CA VAL A 71 3.16 5.52 -0.78
C VAL A 71 2.33 4.61 0.12
N ALA A 72 2.02 5.06 1.34
CA ALA A 72 1.23 4.29 2.31
C ALA A 72 -0.16 3.90 1.76
N ARG A 73 -0.89 4.85 1.18
CA ARG A 73 -2.23 4.62 0.63
C ARG A 73 -2.21 3.72 -0.60
N LEU A 74 -1.27 3.91 -1.51
CA LEU A 74 -1.13 3.10 -2.72
C LEU A 74 -0.70 1.67 -2.38
N HIS A 75 0.19 1.49 -1.39
CA HIS A 75 0.59 0.17 -0.92
C HIS A 75 -0.60 -0.58 -0.30
N ALA A 76 -1.34 0.04 0.61
CA ALA A 76 -2.54 -0.55 1.18
C ALA A 76 -3.59 -0.91 0.11
N LEU A 77 -3.78 -0.02 -0.89
CA LEU A 77 -4.67 -0.29 -2.01
C LEU A 77 -4.21 -1.49 -2.86
N TRP A 78 -2.90 -1.61 -3.08
CA TRP A 78 -2.30 -2.72 -3.82
C TRP A 78 -2.40 -4.05 -3.04
N LEU A 79 -2.21 -4.05 -1.73
CA LEU A 79 -2.45 -5.23 -0.88
C LEU A 79 -3.91 -5.68 -0.96
N ALA A 80 -4.85 -4.74 -0.83
CA ALA A 80 -6.27 -5.04 -0.99
C ALA A 80 -6.59 -5.52 -2.41
N TRP A 81 -5.92 -5.00 -3.44
CA TRP A 81 -6.08 -5.48 -4.81
C TRP A 81 -5.66 -6.95 -4.93
N GLN A 82 -4.52 -7.33 -4.34
CA GLN A 82 -4.07 -8.73 -4.32
C GLN A 82 -5.09 -9.63 -3.62
N GLU A 83 -5.55 -9.25 -2.44
CA GLU A 83 -6.53 -10.04 -1.66
C GLU A 83 -7.85 -10.22 -2.42
N TYR A 84 -8.44 -9.12 -2.91
CA TYR A 84 -9.80 -9.16 -3.48
C TYR A 84 -9.85 -9.54 -4.97
N THR A 85 -8.71 -9.65 -5.63
CA THR A 85 -8.63 -10.19 -7.00
C THR A 85 -8.02 -11.59 -7.07
N ASP A 86 -7.61 -12.14 -5.92
CA ASP A 86 -7.21 -13.54 -5.81
C ASP A 86 -8.39 -14.47 -6.19
N PRO A 87 -8.14 -15.60 -6.88
CA PRO A 87 -9.18 -16.58 -7.20
C PRO A 87 -10.00 -17.06 -5.99
N ALA A 88 -9.42 -17.06 -4.78
CA ALA A 88 -10.09 -17.46 -3.56
C ALA A 88 -11.09 -16.41 -3.02
N ALA A 89 -11.02 -15.15 -3.47
CA ALA A 89 -11.95 -14.07 -3.05
C ALA A 89 -13.38 -14.25 -3.60
N GLY A 90 -13.56 -15.16 -4.56
CA GLY A 90 -14.83 -15.39 -5.25
C GLY A 90 -15.16 -14.32 -6.29
N ALA A 91 -16.18 -14.58 -7.11
CA ALA A 91 -16.48 -13.76 -8.30
C ALA A 91 -16.82 -12.29 -8.01
N SER A 92 -17.28 -11.97 -6.79
CA SER A 92 -17.60 -10.60 -6.38
C SER A 92 -16.41 -9.82 -5.83
N GLY A 93 -15.27 -10.46 -5.55
CA GLY A 93 -14.09 -9.84 -4.96
C GLY A 93 -13.67 -8.53 -5.65
N PRO A 94 -13.52 -8.50 -6.99
CA PRO A 94 -13.17 -7.27 -7.69
C PRO A 94 -14.17 -6.14 -7.48
N ALA A 95 -15.48 -6.44 -7.42
CA ALA A 95 -16.49 -5.41 -7.17
C ALA A 95 -16.38 -4.82 -5.76
N VAL A 96 -16.06 -5.65 -4.75
CA VAL A 96 -15.79 -5.21 -3.38
C VAL A 96 -14.54 -4.32 -3.34
N TRP A 97 -13.45 -4.72 -4.01
CA TRP A 97 -12.23 -3.90 -4.10
C TRP A 97 -12.49 -2.50 -4.66
N HIS A 98 -13.28 -2.39 -5.74
CA HIS A 98 -13.61 -1.10 -6.34
C HIS A 98 -14.41 -0.21 -5.36
N ARG A 99 -15.41 -0.79 -4.70
CA ARG A 99 -16.34 -0.09 -3.80
C ARG A 99 -15.64 0.40 -2.53
N ASP A 100 -14.91 -0.50 -1.87
CA ASP A 100 -14.44 -0.28 -0.50
C ASP A 100 -13.02 0.29 -0.44
N HIS A 101 -12.20 0.08 -1.47
CA HIS A 101 -10.78 0.42 -1.43
C HIS A 101 -10.38 1.42 -2.51
N LEU A 102 -10.62 1.12 -3.79
CA LEU A 102 -10.17 1.96 -4.91
C LEU A 102 -10.78 3.37 -4.87
N GLY A 103 -12.11 3.45 -4.76
CA GLY A 103 -12.84 4.71 -4.77
C GLY A 103 -12.36 5.68 -3.70
N PRO A 104 -12.38 5.29 -2.41
CA PRO A 104 -11.90 6.13 -1.31
C PRO A 104 -10.43 6.55 -1.46
N VAL A 105 -9.54 5.63 -1.83
CA VAL A 105 -8.10 5.93 -1.96
C VAL A 105 -7.84 6.92 -3.11
N LEU A 106 -8.39 6.69 -4.30
CA LEU A 106 -8.19 7.61 -5.43
C LEU A 106 -8.85 8.97 -5.18
N SER A 107 -10.01 8.99 -4.51
CA SER A 107 -10.67 10.25 -4.11
C SER A 107 -9.77 11.10 -3.21
N GLU A 108 -9.11 10.47 -2.23
CA GLU A 108 -8.23 11.18 -1.30
C GLU A 108 -6.92 11.61 -1.97
N LEU A 109 -6.22 10.69 -2.65
CA LEU A 109 -4.97 10.99 -3.35
C LEU A 109 -5.11 12.17 -4.32
N ARG A 110 -6.25 12.20 -5.02
CA ARG A 110 -6.56 13.18 -6.06
C ARG A 110 -7.47 14.29 -5.57
N SER A 111 -7.66 14.44 -4.26
CA SER A 111 -8.34 15.60 -3.70
C SER A 111 -7.49 16.87 -3.95
N PRO A 112 -8.10 18.04 -4.22
CA PRO A 112 -7.38 19.31 -4.26
C PRO A 112 -6.74 19.67 -2.90
N HIS A 113 -7.13 18.99 -1.82
CA HIS A 113 -6.55 19.11 -0.48
C HIS A 113 -5.69 17.89 -0.09
N GLY A 114 -5.59 16.88 -0.97
CA GLY A 114 -4.89 15.63 -0.69
C GLY A 114 -3.37 15.71 -0.82
N PRO A 115 -2.67 14.56 -0.78
CA PRO A 115 -1.20 14.50 -0.83
C PRO A 115 -0.61 15.11 -2.10
N PHE A 116 -1.33 15.08 -3.23
CA PHE A 116 -0.87 15.71 -4.48
C PHE A 116 -1.29 17.17 -4.64
N ALA A 117 -1.96 17.78 -3.65
CA ALA A 117 -2.33 19.19 -3.71
C ALA A 117 -1.12 20.10 -4.01
N GLY A 118 -1.27 20.93 -5.05
CA GLY A 118 -0.22 21.83 -5.54
C GLY A 118 0.76 21.22 -6.54
N CYS A 119 0.71 19.92 -6.81
CA CYS A 119 1.40 19.30 -7.95
C CYS A 119 0.62 19.64 -9.23
N ARG A 120 1.21 20.47 -10.10
CA ARG A 120 0.62 20.81 -11.40
C ARG A 120 0.70 19.61 -12.35
N PRO A 121 -0.08 19.56 -13.45
CA PRO A 121 0.07 18.50 -14.45
C PRO A 121 1.54 18.36 -14.89
N GLY A 122 2.10 17.15 -14.71
CA GLY A 122 3.51 16.84 -15.00
C GLY A 122 4.55 17.40 -14.01
N GLY A 123 4.12 18.06 -12.93
CA GLY A 123 5.00 18.68 -11.94
C GLY A 123 4.90 18.08 -10.54
N HIS A 124 5.97 18.24 -9.76
CA HIS A 124 6.04 17.83 -8.35
C HIS A 124 6.22 19.06 -7.45
N ARG A 125 5.55 19.05 -6.30
CA ARG A 125 5.76 20.03 -5.22
C ARG A 125 6.06 19.29 -3.93
N ALA A 126 7.28 19.48 -3.41
CA ALA A 126 7.68 18.90 -2.12
C ALA A 126 6.78 19.40 -0.98
N LYS A 127 6.52 18.51 -0.02
CA LYS A 127 5.74 18.81 1.19
C LYS A 127 6.54 18.42 2.42
N ALA A 128 6.51 19.29 3.44
CA ALA A 128 7.05 18.97 4.76
C ALA A 128 5.95 18.35 5.62
N ALA A 129 6.31 17.34 6.40
CA ALA A 129 5.44 16.83 7.44
C ALA A 129 5.22 17.92 8.51
N PRO A 130 4.04 17.96 9.16
CA PRO A 130 3.85 18.77 10.35
C PRO A 130 4.87 18.42 11.43
N ALA A 131 5.30 19.41 12.20
CA ALA A 131 6.13 19.17 13.37
C ALA A 131 5.29 18.55 14.50
N VAL A 132 5.90 17.66 15.26
CA VAL A 132 5.38 17.16 16.53
C VAL A 132 6.37 17.52 17.62
N GLU A 133 5.87 17.94 18.78
CA GLU A 133 6.72 18.15 19.95
C GLU A 133 7.24 16.80 20.46
N ALA A 134 8.41 16.82 21.11
CA ALA A 134 8.93 15.62 21.75
C ALA A 134 7.97 15.20 22.88
N TYR A 135 7.50 13.96 22.85
CA TYR A 135 6.76 13.36 23.95
C TYR A 135 7.76 12.84 24.98
N ASP A 136 7.71 13.37 26.19
CA ASP A 136 8.63 13.09 27.29
C ASP A 136 8.18 11.97 28.25
N GLY A 137 6.94 11.48 28.12
CA GLY A 137 6.44 10.31 28.85
C GLY A 137 5.11 10.52 29.56
#